data_AF-A0AAV9RSI1-F1
#
_entry.id   AF-A0AAV9RSI1-F1
#
_cell.length_a   1.000
_cell.length_b   1.000
_cell.length_c   1.000
_cell.angle_alpha   90.00
_cell.angle_beta   90.00
_cell.angle_gamma   90.00
#
_symmetry.space_group_name_H-M   'P 1'
#
loop_
_entity.id
_entity.type
_entity.pdbx_description
1 polymer ?
#
loop_
_entity_poly.entity_id
_entity_poly.type
_entity_poly.pdbx_seq_one_letter_code
_entity_poly.pdbx_strand_id
1 'polypeptide(L)'
;MEQCACVERELEKVLHRFVMYGHQSEERLDELLRSVCEIRAQLVAFGVQDADLSVLSQNMTQCCKNIKETVQMLASRHKDIHGSVSKVGKAIDRNFDAEISAVVAETVWDTPERQKYLSESIVEHLYRQGMLSVAEDLCQESGVVIDMSMKQPFLELNRILEALRMQDLRPALEWAVSNRQRLLELNSSLEFKLHRLYFISLLSGGIGNQMEALQYARHFQPFASQHQRDIQILMGSLVYLRHGIENSPYRSLLETNQWAEICNIFTRDACALLGLSVESPLSVSFASGCMALPVLMNIKQVIEQRQCSGVWTHKDELPIEIDLGKKCWYHSVFACPILRQQTSESNPPMKLICGHVISRDALNKLTNAGKLKCPYCPMEQNPSHAKQIYF
;
A
#
# COMPACT_ATOMS: atom_id res chain seq x y z
N MET A 1 -13.73 3.63 -4.09
CA MET A 1 -13.65 5.12 -4.13
C MET A 1 -15.04 5.74 -4.32
N GLU A 2 -15.79 5.40 -5.37
CA GLU A 2 -17.12 5.99 -5.61
C GLU A 2 -18.16 5.68 -4.51
N GLN A 3 -18.19 4.44 -4.01
CA GLN A 3 -19.02 4.04 -2.86
C GLN A 3 -18.69 4.86 -1.60
N CYS A 4 -17.39 5.06 -1.30
CA CYS A 4 -16.95 5.90 -0.19
C CYS A 4 -17.41 7.36 -0.39
N ALA A 5 -17.24 7.91 -1.60
CA ALA A 5 -17.67 9.27 -1.93
C ALA A 5 -19.20 9.44 -1.85
N CYS A 6 -19.99 8.39 -2.11
CA CYS A 6 -21.44 8.40 -1.90
C CYS A 6 -21.80 8.53 -0.42
N VAL A 7 -21.12 7.81 0.47
CA VAL A 7 -21.35 7.90 1.92
C VAL A 7 -20.81 9.22 2.48
N GLU A 8 -19.64 9.66 2.03
CA GLU A 8 -19.01 10.92 2.42
C GLU A 8 -19.94 12.12 2.14
N ARG A 9 -20.59 12.17 0.97
CA ARG A 9 -21.57 13.21 0.66
C ARG A 9 -22.76 13.28 1.62
N GLU A 10 -23.23 12.14 2.13
CA GLU A 10 -24.30 12.13 3.14
C GLU A 10 -23.76 12.52 4.53
N LEU A 11 -22.53 12.11 4.85
CA LEU A 11 -21.84 12.47 6.09
C LEU A 11 -21.62 14.00 6.18
N GLU A 12 -21.11 14.63 5.12
CA GLU A 12 -20.90 16.07 5.05
C GLU A 12 -22.20 16.86 5.28
N LYS A 13 -23.31 16.41 4.70
CA LYS A 13 -24.64 17.03 4.93
C LYS A 13 -25.05 16.97 6.40
N VAL A 14 -24.75 15.86 7.07
CA VAL A 14 -25.04 15.69 8.51
C VAL A 14 -24.14 16.59 9.34
N LEU A 15 -22.83 16.60 9.08
CA LEU A 15 -21.87 17.45 9.77
C LEU A 15 -22.25 18.93 9.65
N HIS A 16 -22.59 19.38 8.44
CA HIS A 16 -23.04 20.75 8.21
C HIS A 16 -24.31 21.08 9.03
N ARG A 17 -25.29 20.16 9.10
CA ARG A 17 -26.49 20.34 9.92
C ARG A 17 -26.18 20.43 11.41
N PHE A 18 -25.27 19.61 11.93
CA PHE A 18 -24.83 19.66 13.33
C PHE A 18 -24.14 20.98 13.66
N VAL A 19 -23.22 21.44 12.81
CA VAL A 19 -22.53 22.72 12.98
C VAL A 19 -23.52 23.89 12.97
N MET A 20 -24.43 23.92 12.00
CA MET A 20 -25.46 24.96 11.92
C MET A 20 -26.41 24.94 13.12
N TYR A 21 -26.81 23.75 13.57
CA TYR A 21 -27.64 23.60 14.77
C TYR A 21 -26.89 24.07 16.03
N GLY A 22 -25.61 23.71 16.19
CA GLY A 22 -24.78 24.14 17.30
C GLY A 22 -24.69 25.66 17.40
N HIS A 23 -24.28 26.32 16.31
CA HIS A 23 -24.18 27.78 16.26
C HIS A 23 -25.52 28.47 16.55
N GLN A 24 -26.61 28.01 15.94
CA GLN A 24 -27.93 28.60 16.19
C GLN A 24 -28.43 28.35 17.62
N SER A 25 -28.08 27.22 18.21
CA SER A 25 -28.43 26.91 19.60
C SER A 25 -27.68 27.82 20.56
N GLU A 26 -26.37 27.97 20.37
CA GLU A 26 -25.53 28.86 21.18
C GLU A 26 -26.02 30.32 21.10
N GLU A 27 -26.20 30.85 19.89
CA GLU A 27 -26.64 32.23 19.68
C GLU A 27 -27.98 32.51 20.41
N ARG A 28 -28.94 31.60 20.29
CA ARG A 28 -30.25 31.72 20.92
C ARG A 28 -30.22 31.57 22.43
N LEU A 29 -29.40 30.65 22.95
CA LEU A 29 -29.22 30.50 24.38
C LEU A 29 -28.52 31.72 24.99
N ASP A 30 -27.56 32.32 24.27
CA ASP A 30 -26.89 33.55 24.67
C ASP A 30 -27.83 34.76 24.68
N GLU A 31 -28.73 34.88 23.69
CA GLU A 31 -29.78 35.90 23.68
C GLU A 31 -30.70 35.78 24.91
N LEU A 32 -31.13 34.56 25.23
CA LEU A 32 -31.93 34.30 26.43
C LEU A 32 -31.17 34.63 27.71
N LEU A 33 -29.91 34.23 27.80
CA LEU A 33 -29.06 34.49 28.96
C LEU A 33 -28.87 35.99 29.17
N ARG A 34 -28.64 36.75 28.09
CA ARG A 34 -28.56 38.22 28.11
C ARG A 34 -29.86 38.83 28.62
N SER A 35 -31.01 38.42 28.09
CA SER A 35 -32.32 38.89 28.53
C SER A 35 -32.58 38.62 30.03
N VAL A 36 -32.26 37.42 30.51
CA VAL A 36 -32.39 37.08 31.93
C VAL A 36 -31.46 37.91 32.81
N CYS A 37 -30.22 38.14 32.34
CA CYS A 37 -29.24 38.95 33.05
C CYS A 37 -29.62 40.43 33.11
N GLU A 38 -30.22 40.99 32.05
CA GLU A 38 -30.77 42.35 32.02
C GLU A 38 -31.92 42.52 33.02
N ILE A 39 -32.87 41.57 33.04
CA ILE A 39 -33.97 41.58 34.03
C ILE A 39 -33.41 41.51 35.45
N ARG A 40 -32.42 40.64 35.70
CA ARG A 40 -31.74 40.55 37.00
C ARG A 40 -31.05 41.86 37.38
N ALA A 41 -30.37 42.51 36.44
CA ALA A 41 -29.70 43.79 36.70
C ALA A 41 -30.69 44.90 37.04
N GLN A 42 -31.83 44.97 36.34
CA GLN A 42 -32.90 45.93 36.62
C GLN A 42 -33.50 45.71 38.03
N LEU A 43 -33.73 44.46 38.43
CA LEU A 43 -34.19 44.09 39.76
C LEU A 43 -33.25 44.56 40.87
N VAL A 44 -31.94 44.44 40.65
CA VAL A 44 -30.91 44.81 41.63
C VAL A 44 -30.70 46.32 41.70
N ALA A 45 -30.81 47.03 40.57
CA ALA A 45 -30.44 48.44 40.47
C ALA A 45 -31.51 49.41 40.97
N PHE A 46 -32.81 49.17 40.72
CA PHE A 46 -33.82 50.22 40.89
C PHE A 46 -34.63 50.17 42.18
N GLY A 47 -34.69 49.04 42.89
CA GLY A 47 -35.61 48.90 44.02
C GLY A 47 -37.07 49.01 43.57
N VAL A 48 -37.94 48.15 44.09
CA VAL A 48 -39.25 47.94 43.49
C VAL A 48 -40.23 49.07 43.88
N GLN A 49 -40.57 49.98 42.95
CA GLN A 49 -41.69 50.92 43.10
C GLN A 49 -42.98 50.33 42.51
N ASP A 50 -44.16 50.67 43.06
CA ASP A 50 -45.46 50.05 42.70
C ASP A 50 -45.85 50.18 41.22
N ALA A 51 -45.44 51.26 40.54
CA ALA A 51 -45.71 51.45 39.11
C ALA A 51 -44.81 50.59 38.19
N ASP A 52 -43.62 50.19 38.67
CA ASP A 52 -42.64 49.40 37.92
C ASP A 52 -42.87 47.89 38.05
N LEU A 53 -43.61 47.45 39.07
CA LEU A 53 -43.96 46.04 39.33
C LEU A 53 -44.76 45.39 38.18
N SER A 54 -45.71 46.13 37.60
CA SER A 54 -46.55 45.62 36.52
C SER A 54 -45.74 45.37 35.25
N VAL A 55 -44.89 46.34 34.88
CA VAL A 55 -44.01 46.26 33.69
C VAL A 55 -42.98 45.15 33.86
N LEU A 56 -42.38 45.03 35.04
CA LEU A 56 -41.42 43.98 35.36
C LEU A 56 -42.06 42.58 35.33
N SER A 57 -43.26 42.43 35.91
CA SER A 57 -44.03 41.17 35.86
C SER A 57 -44.35 40.76 34.42
N GLN A 58 -44.71 41.72 33.58
CA GLN A 58 -44.96 41.49 32.15
C GLN A 58 -43.67 41.07 31.42
N ASN A 59 -42.54 41.73 31.68
CA ASN A 59 -41.24 41.39 31.10
C ASN A 59 -40.75 40.01 31.52
N MET A 60 -40.91 39.64 32.80
CA MET A 60 -40.59 38.29 33.29
C MET A 60 -41.48 37.23 32.66
N THR A 61 -42.78 37.50 32.54
CA THR A 61 -43.73 36.58 31.89
C THR A 61 -43.36 36.36 30.42
N GLN A 62 -43.00 37.42 29.71
CA GLN A 62 -42.54 37.34 28.32
C GLN A 62 -41.20 36.59 28.19
N CYS A 63 -40.25 36.81 29.11
CA CYS A 63 -38.99 36.09 29.14
C CYS A 63 -39.20 34.58 29.35
N CYS A 64 -40.03 34.19 30.33
CA CYS A 64 -40.40 32.79 30.56
C CYS A 64 -41.06 32.14 29.32
N LYS A 65 -41.91 32.89 28.62
CA LYS A 65 -42.52 32.43 27.36
C LYS A 65 -41.47 32.21 26.27
N ASN A 66 -40.56 33.17 26.09
CA ASN A 66 -39.47 33.07 25.11
C ASN A 66 -38.53 31.89 25.41
N ILE A 67 -38.19 31.65 26.68
CA ILE A 67 -37.38 30.50 27.10
C ILE A 67 -38.08 29.19 26.69
N LYS A 68 -39.38 29.07 27.01
CA LYS A 68 -40.15 27.87 26.69
C LYS A 68 -40.22 27.61 25.19
N GLU A 69 -40.50 28.65 24.40
CA GLU A 69 -40.59 28.56 22.93
C GLU A 69 -39.23 28.18 22.32
N THR A 70 -38.14 28.80 22.76
CA THR A 70 -36.78 28.48 22.28
C THR A 70 -36.40 27.04 22.62
N VAL A 71 -36.62 26.58 23.85
CA VAL A 71 -36.29 25.20 24.26
C VAL A 71 -37.10 24.18 23.46
N GLN A 72 -38.39 24.44 23.23
CA GLN A 72 -39.22 23.57 22.39
C GLN A 72 -38.74 23.55 20.94
N MET A 73 -38.37 24.69 20.39
CA MET A 73 -37.82 24.81 19.04
C MET A 73 -36.49 24.06 18.91
N LEU A 74 -35.57 24.21 19.86
CA LEU A 74 -34.29 23.50 19.88
C LEU A 74 -34.51 21.98 19.96
N ALA A 75 -35.40 21.52 20.84
CA ALA A 75 -35.75 20.10 20.96
C ALA A 75 -36.33 19.53 19.65
N SER A 76 -37.21 20.27 18.98
CA SER A 76 -37.77 19.87 17.68
C SER A 76 -36.68 19.78 16.61
N ARG A 77 -35.81 20.79 16.50
CA ARG A 77 -34.72 20.80 15.52
C ARG A 77 -33.71 19.69 15.77
N HIS A 78 -33.39 19.41 17.03
CA HIS A 78 -32.53 18.26 17.38
C HIS A 78 -33.13 16.94 16.90
N LYS A 79 -34.45 16.76 17.06
CA LYS A 79 -35.17 15.57 16.58
C LYS A 79 -35.02 15.39 15.06
N ASP A 80 -35.08 16.48 14.30
CA ASP A 80 -34.96 16.44 12.82
C ASP A 80 -33.56 16.00 12.35
N ILE A 81 -32.53 16.16 13.18
CA ILE A 81 -31.17 15.71 12.86
C ILE A 81 -31.07 14.18 12.83
N HIS A 82 -31.82 13.45 13.67
CA HIS A 82 -31.81 11.98 13.69
C HIS A 82 -32.16 11.35 12.33
N GLY A 83 -33.12 11.95 11.61
CA GLY A 83 -33.48 11.49 10.27
C GLY A 83 -32.33 11.62 9.27
N SER A 84 -31.44 12.61 9.47
CA SER A 84 -30.25 12.82 8.65
C SER A 84 -29.18 11.78 8.95
N VAL A 85 -28.96 11.44 10.22
CA VAL A 85 -28.05 10.36 10.65
C VAL A 85 -28.51 9.02 10.11
N SER A 86 -29.82 8.72 10.15
CA SER A 86 -30.36 7.48 9.58
C SER A 86 -30.11 7.35 8.06
N LYS A 87 -30.07 8.46 7.32
CA LYS A 87 -29.72 8.43 5.89
C LYS A 87 -28.27 8.02 5.65
N VAL A 88 -27.34 8.40 6.53
CA VAL A 88 -25.95 7.94 6.46
C VAL A 88 -25.88 6.43 6.67
N GLY A 89 -26.59 5.89 7.67
CA GLY A 89 -26.70 4.44 7.87
C GLY A 89 -27.21 3.71 6.62
N LYS A 90 -28.32 4.19 6.04
CA LYS A 90 -28.86 3.62 4.78
C LYS A 90 -27.92 3.77 3.59
N ALA A 91 -27.13 4.84 3.54
CA ALA A 91 -26.13 5.03 2.50
C ALA A 91 -24.98 4.03 2.66
N ILE A 92 -24.56 3.74 3.89
CA ILE A 92 -23.59 2.68 4.19
C ILE A 92 -24.13 1.34 3.71
N ASP A 93 -25.32 0.94 4.18
CA ASP A 93 -25.94 -0.35 3.84
C ASP A 93 -26.12 -0.54 2.33
N ARG A 94 -26.42 0.54 1.60
CA ARG A 94 -26.60 0.50 0.15
C ARG A 94 -25.28 0.41 -0.63
N ASN A 95 -24.19 0.97 -0.11
CA ASN A 95 -22.93 1.09 -0.83
C ASN A 95 -21.90 0.04 -0.42
N PHE A 96 -22.01 -0.53 0.77
CA PHE A 96 -21.11 -1.56 1.28
C PHE A 96 -21.91 -2.84 1.51
N ASP A 97 -21.67 -3.81 0.64
CA ASP A 97 -22.33 -5.12 0.71
C ASP A 97 -21.75 -5.95 1.86
N ALA A 98 -22.61 -6.63 2.62
CA ALA A 98 -22.22 -7.38 3.82
C ALA A 98 -21.63 -8.77 3.50
N GLU A 99 -21.79 -9.27 2.27
CA GLU A 99 -21.48 -10.67 1.92
C GLU A 99 -20.19 -10.90 1.12
N ILE A 100 -19.16 -10.06 1.30
CA ILE A 100 -17.81 -10.38 0.77
C ILE A 100 -17.26 -11.66 1.41
N SER A 101 -17.56 -11.87 2.69
CA SER A 101 -17.18 -13.07 3.46
C SER A 101 -17.70 -14.36 2.86
N ALA A 102 -18.80 -14.29 2.12
CA ALA A 102 -19.55 -15.46 1.70
C ALA A 102 -18.93 -16.18 0.49
N VAL A 103 -17.87 -15.62 -0.10
CA VAL A 103 -16.98 -16.23 -1.11
C VAL A 103 -15.80 -16.95 -0.46
N VAL A 104 -15.44 -16.58 0.77
CA VAL A 104 -14.31 -17.15 1.53
C VAL A 104 -14.86 -18.24 2.44
N ALA A 105 -14.11 -19.32 2.66
CA ALA A 105 -14.54 -20.30 3.66
C ALA A 105 -14.55 -19.66 5.06
N GLU A 106 -15.63 -19.82 5.80
CA GLU A 106 -15.78 -19.22 7.14
C GLU A 106 -14.62 -19.59 8.07
N THR A 107 -14.05 -20.77 7.87
CA THR A 107 -12.98 -21.32 8.70
C THR A 107 -11.56 -20.95 8.27
N VAL A 108 -11.37 -19.99 7.34
CA VAL A 108 -10.02 -19.62 6.88
C VAL A 108 -9.18 -19.08 8.03
N TRP A 109 -9.77 -18.34 8.97
CA TRP A 109 -9.03 -17.65 10.03
C TRP A 109 -9.29 -18.19 11.44
N ASP A 110 -9.92 -19.36 11.58
CA ASP A 110 -10.32 -19.89 12.90
C ASP A 110 -9.14 -20.42 13.74
N THR A 111 -8.03 -20.75 13.09
CA THR A 111 -6.84 -21.28 13.78
C THR A 111 -5.93 -20.14 14.24
N PRO A 112 -5.47 -20.13 15.50
CA PRO A 112 -4.50 -19.14 16.01
C PRO A 112 -3.25 -19.01 15.13
N GLU A 113 -2.80 -20.11 14.53
CA GLU A 113 -1.63 -20.13 13.64
C GLU A 113 -1.83 -19.26 12.40
N ARG A 114 -3.01 -19.34 11.76
CA ARG A 114 -3.31 -18.52 10.56
C ARG A 114 -3.53 -17.05 10.91
N GLN A 115 -4.14 -16.75 12.04
CA GLN A 115 -4.26 -15.38 12.54
C GLN A 115 -2.87 -14.79 12.80
N LYS A 116 -1.97 -15.57 13.40
CA LYS A 116 -0.57 -15.18 13.59
C LYS A 116 0.11 -14.88 12.26
N TYR A 117 0.02 -15.75 11.24
CA TYR A 117 0.63 -15.49 9.93
C TYR A 117 0.08 -14.25 9.23
N LEU A 118 -1.23 -14.00 9.36
CA LEU A 118 -1.84 -12.78 8.83
C LEU A 118 -1.24 -11.54 9.52
N SER A 119 -1.21 -11.53 10.84
CA SER A 119 -0.63 -10.44 11.63
C SER A 119 0.85 -10.22 11.30
N GLU A 120 1.66 -11.28 11.22
CA GLU A 120 3.06 -11.20 10.79
C GLU A 120 3.20 -10.58 9.40
N SER A 121 2.35 -10.98 8.44
CA SER A 121 2.36 -10.43 7.07
C SER A 121 1.99 -8.94 7.04
N ILE A 122 1.04 -8.51 7.88
CA ILE A 122 0.65 -7.10 8.01
C ILE A 122 1.78 -6.30 8.64
N VAL A 123 2.36 -6.77 9.74
CA VAL A 123 3.47 -6.09 10.41
C VAL A 123 4.68 -5.97 9.49
N GLU A 124 5.06 -7.04 8.76
CA GLU A 124 6.14 -6.97 7.77
C GLU A 124 5.83 -5.93 6.69
N HIS A 125 4.59 -5.86 6.20
CA HIS A 125 4.17 -4.83 5.26
C HIS A 125 4.32 -3.42 5.85
N LEU A 126 3.87 -3.20 7.08
CA LEU A 126 4.00 -1.90 7.75
C LEU A 126 5.46 -1.48 7.90
N TYR A 127 6.34 -2.40 8.28
CA TYR A 127 7.78 -2.15 8.30
C TYR A 127 8.32 -1.80 6.91
N ARG A 128 7.94 -2.53 5.86
CA ARG A 128 8.34 -2.20 4.48
C ARG A 128 7.89 -0.81 4.02
N GLN A 129 6.75 -0.31 4.52
CA GLN A 129 6.24 1.03 4.22
C GLN A 129 6.83 2.14 5.11
N GLY A 130 7.65 1.78 6.12
CA GLY A 130 8.20 2.73 7.09
C GLY A 130 7.22 3.16 8.17
N MET A 131 6.07 2.48 8.31
CA MET A 131 5.07 2.74 9.35
C MET A 131 5.44 2.03 10.66
N LEU A 132 6.58 2.43 11.24
CA LEU A 132 7.19 1.72 12.36
C LEU A 132 6.33 1.73 13.62
N SER A 133 5.76 2.88 13.99
CA SER A 133 4.92 2.98 15.20
C SER A 133 3.69 2.08 15.11
N VAL A 134 3.00 2.10 13.97
CA VAL A 134 1.81 1.28 13.73
C VAL A 134 2.16 -0.21 13.77
N ALA A 135 3.34 -0.58 13.25
CA ALA A 135 3.83 -1.95 13.31
C ALA A 135 4.10 -2.41 14.76
N GLU A 136 4.68 -1.56 15.61
CA GLU A 136 4.90 -1.88 17.03
C GLU A 136 3.58 -2.01 17.79
N ASP A 137 2.64 -1.08 17.58
CA ASP A 137 1.32 -1.11 18.22
C ASP A 137 0.58 -2.40 17.86
N LEU A 138 0.60 -2.80 16.57
CA LEU A 138 -0.01 -4.04 16.11
C LEU A 138 0.68 -5.28 16.72
N CYS A 139 2.01 -5.30 16.84
CA CYS A 139 2.72 -6.39 17.51
C CYS A 139 2.25 -6.53 18.97
N GLN A 140 2.13 -5.43 19.69
CA GLN A 140 1.71 -5.41 21.09
C GLN A 140 0.28 -5.90 21.26
N GLU A 141 -0.64 -5.44 20.40
CA GLU A 141 -2.06 -5.81 20.47
C GLU A 141 -2.32 -7.25 20.02
N SER A 142 -1.62 -7.73 18.99
CA SER A 142 -1.80 -9.08 18.44
C SER A 142 -1.00 -10.16 19.19
N GLY A 143 -0.08 -9.77 20.07
CA GLY A 143 0.85 -10.68 20.74
C GLY A 143 1.89 -11.32 19.81
N VAL A 144 2.03 -10.80 18.58
CA VAL A 144 3.03 -11.25 17.62
C VAL A 144 4.39 -10.71 18.02
N VAL A 145 5.37 -11.61 18.14
CA VAL A 145 6.76 -11.26 18.41
C VAL A 145 7.55 -11.41 17.12
N ILE A 146 7.96 -10.28 16.55
CA ILE A 146 8.88 -10.26 15.41
C ILE A 146 10.31 -10.11 15.93
N ASP A 147 11.17 -11.03 15.53
CA ASP A 147 12.59 -10.96 15.86
C ASP A 147 13.21 -9.67 15.30
N MET A 148 14.07 -9.03 16.08
CA MET A 148 14.81 -7.85 15.67
C MET A 148 15.64 -8.13 14.41
N SER A 149 16.13 -9.36 14.22
CA SER A 149 16.84 -9.75 12.99
C SER A 149 16.02 -9.53 11.71
N MET A 150 14.70 -9.71 11.79
CA MET A 150 13.76 -9.49 10.68
C MET A 150 13.41 -8.02 10.51
N LYS A 151 13.42 -7.25 11.61
CA LYS A 151 13.07 -5.82 11.64
C LYS A 151 14.20 -4.92 11.15
N GLN A 152 15.44 -5.20 11.56
CA GLN A 152 16.62 -4.35 11.30
C GLN A 152 16.81 -4.01 9.82
N PRO A 153 16.69 -4.95 8.86
CA PRO A 153 16.84 -4.64 7.45
C PRO A 153 15.84 -3.60 6.94
N PHE A 154 14.60 -3.65 7.41
CA PHE A 154 13.57 -2.67 7.03
C PHE A 154 13.83 -1.31 7.68
N LEU A 155 14.33 -1.26 8.92
CA LEU A 155 14.71 0.00 9.56
C LEU A 155 15.83 0.71 8.78
N GLU A 156 16.87 -0.04 8.40
CA GLU A 156 17.98 0.50 7.60
C GLU A 156 17.50 0.95 6.22
N LEU A 157 16.72 0.14 5.53
CA LEU A 157 16.15 0.45 4.22
C LEU A 157 15.30 1.73 4.27
N ASN A 158 14.40 1.86 5.24
CA ASN A 158 13.57 3.05 5.38
C ASN A 158 14.38 4.29 5.74
N ARG A 159 15.35 4.17 6.65
CA ARG A 159 16.26 5.27 7.00
C ARG A 159 16.99 5.81 5.77
N ILE A 160 17.49 4.91 4.91
CA ILE A 160 18.19 5.30 3.67
C ILE A 160 17.21 5.91 2.67
N LEU A 161 16.02 5.33 2.48
CA LEU A 161 15.00 5.89 1.58
C LEU A 161 14.51 7.26 2.04
N GLU A 162 14.34 7.48 3.33
CA GLU A 162 13.96 8.78 3.89
C GLU A 162 15.07 9.81 3.69
N ALA A 163 16.33 9.44 3.93
CA ALA A 163 17.47 10.29 3.62
C ALA A 163 17.52 10.66 2.13
N LEU A 164 17.32 9.70 1.23
CA LEU A 164 17.24 9.96 -0.22
C LEU A 164 16.10 10.90 -0.60
N ARG A 165 14.92 10.78 0.03
CA ARG A 165 13.78 11.70 -0.16
C ARG A 165 14.12 13.12 0.31
N MET A 166 14.91 13.24 1.37
CA MET A 166 15.45 14.51 1.89
C MET A 166 16.71 14.98 1.17
N GLN A 167 17.06 14.35 0.04
CA GLN A 167 18.24 14.64 -0.77
C GLN A 167 19.59 14.45 -0.07
N ASP A 168 19.65 13.64 0.99
CA ASP A 168 20.88 13.22 1.64
C ASP A 168 21.36 11.88 1.07
N LEU A 169 22.45 11.93 0.30
CA LEU A 169 23.04 10.76 -0.36
C LEU A 169 23.97 9.95 0.55
N ARG A 170 24.39 10.48 1.71
CA ARG A 170 25.44 9.87 2.53
C ARG A 170 25.08 8.45 2.97
N PRO A 171 23.88 8.18 3.53
CA PRO A 171 23.54 6.84 3.98
C PRO A 171 23.49 5.82 2.83
N ALA A 172 22.98 6.23 1.67
CA ALA A 172 22.91 5.36 0.49
C ALA A 172 24.30 5.05 -0.08
N LEU A 173 25.20 6.04 -0.12
CA LEU A 173 26.59 5.86 -0.56
C LEU A 173 27.37 4.94 0.38
N GLU A 174 27.28 5.15 1.69
CA GLU A 174 27.92 4.29 2.70
C GLU A 174 27.44 2.84 2.57
N TRP A 175 26.13 2.65 2.40
CA TRP A 175 25.53 1.35 2.20
C TRP A 175 26.01 0.69 0.89
N ALA A 176 26.05 1.44 -0.21
CA ALA A 176 26.46 0.92 -1.52
C ALA A 176 27.95 0.50 -1.50
N VAL A 177 28.82 1.31 -0.90
CA VAL A 177 30.25 0.98 -0.75
C VAL A 177 30.44 -0.26 0.12
N SER A 178 29.71 -0.35 1.24
CA SER A 178 29.78 -1.51 2.15
C SER A 178 29.29 -2.81 1.49
N ASN A 179 28.38 -2.71 0.50
CA ASN A 179 27.81 -3.83 -0.23
C ASN A 179 28.38 -3.99 -1.66
N ARG A 180 29.46 -3.28 -2.01
CA ARG A 180 29.97 -3.18 -3.39
C ARG A 180 30.14 -4.52 -4.09
N GLN A 181 30.80 -5.49 -3.44
CA GLN A 181 31.06 -6.80 -4.06
C GLN A 181 29.76 -7.53 -4.42
N ARG A 182 28.76 -7.49 -3.52
CA ARG A 182 27.47 -8.13 -3.74
C ARG A 182 26.64 -7.40 -4.80
N LEU A 183 26.74 -6.07 -4.86
CA LEU A 183 26.13 -5.27 -5.91
C LEU A 183 26.73 -5.56 -7.29
N LEU A 184 28.04 -5.80 -7.37
CA LEU A 184 28.69 -6.22 -8.61
C LEU A 184 28.21 -7.59 -9.09
N GLU A 185 28.01 -8.55 -8.17
CA GLU A 185 27.43 -9.86 -8.48
C GLU A 185 25.99 -9.76 -9.01
N LEU A 186 25.23 -8.78 -8.52
CA LEU A 186 23.90 -8.44 -9.03
C LEU A 186 23.91 -7.61 -10.33
N ASN A 187 25.09 -7.26 -10.87
CA ASN A 187 25.25 -6.31 -11.99
C ASN A 187 24.52 -4.98 -11.74
N SER A 188 24.50 -4.50 -10.50
CA SER A 188 23.86 -3.24 -10.13
C SER A 188 24.71 -2.04 -10.53
N SER A 189 24.06 -1.01 -11.09
CA SER A 189 24.64 0.30 -11.36
C SER A 189 24.43 1.32 -10.23
N LEU A 190 23.94 0.89 -9.07
CA LEU A 190 23.51 1.77 -7.98
C LEU A 190 24.63 2.68 -7.48
N GLU A 191 25.79 2.10 -7.18
CA GLU A 191 26.93 2.84 -6.62
C GLU A 191 27.40 3.96 -7.57
N PHE A 192 27.51 3.64 -8.87
CA PHE A 192 27.83 4.64 -9.88
C PHE A 192 26.79 5.76 -9.94
N LYS A 193 25.50 5.42 -9.95
CA LYS A 193 24.41 6.41 -10.01
C LYS A 193 24.39 7.31 -8.79
N LEU A 194 24.70 6.80 -7.60
CA LEU A 194 24.82 7.59 -6.37
C LEU A 194 26.00 8.56 -6.44
N HIS A 195 27.19 8.10 -6.85
CA HIS A 195 28.35 8.99 -7.06
C HIS A 195 28.08 10.05 -8.13
N ARG A 196 27.39 9.67 -9.22
CA ARG A 196 26.97 10.60 -10.27
C ARG A 196 26.05 11.68 -9.71
N LEU A 197 25.03 11.32 -8.93
CA LEU A 197 24.09 12.28 -8.36
C LEU A 197 24.78 13.21 -7.33
N TYR A 198 25.69 12.68 -6.52
CA TYR A 198 26.49 13.50 -5.61
C TYR A 198 27.37 14.49 -6.38
N PHE A 199 28.04 14.05 -7.43
CA PHE A 199 28.83 14.94 -8.28
C PHE A 199 27.97 16.04 -8.92
N ILE A 200 26.77 15.70 -9.39
CA ILE A 200 25.80 16.69 -9.91
C ILE A 200 25.44 17.71 -8.84
N SER A 201 25.24 17.29 -7.58
CA SER A 201 24.98 18.23 -6.47
C SER A 201 26.15 19.20 -6.24
N LEU A 202 27.40 18.75 -6.40
CA LEU A 202 28.58 19.62 -6.34
C LEU A 202 28.58 20.62 -7.50
N LEU A 203 28.20 20.19 -8.71
CA LEU A 203 28.10 21.09 -9.86
C LEU A 203 27.04 22.18 -9.66
N SER A 204 25.92 21.86 -8.99
CA SER A 204 24.89 22.83 -8.63
C SER A 204 25.39 23.91 -7.66
N GLY A 205 26.47 23.65 -6.91
CA GLY A 205 27.18 24.66 -6.10
C GLY A 205 27.99 25.68 -6.91
N GLY A 206 28.07 25.52 -8.24
CA GLY A 206 28.74 26.43 -9.14
C GLY A 206 30.27 26.43 -9.01
N ILE A 207 30.89 27.55 -9.40
CA ILE A 207 32.36 27.65 -9.47
C ILE A 207 33.06 27.47 -8.10
N GLY A 208 32.37 27.80 -7.00
CA GLY A 208 32.90 27.65 -5.65
C GLY A 208 33.24 26.19 -5.30
N ASN A 209 32.50 25.23 -5.86
CA ASN A 209 32.66 23.81 -5.60
C ASN A 209 33.54 23.09 -6.63
N GLN A 210 34.17 23.82 -7.57
CA GLN A 210 34.94 23.21 -8.67
C GLN A 210 36.06 22.30 -8.15
N MET A 211 36.82 22.74 -7.15
CA MET A 211 37.92 21.97 -6.57
C MET A 211 37.41 20.70 -5.87
N GLU A 212 36.30 20.80 -5.15
CA GLU A 212 35.66 19.68 -4.48
C GLU A 212 35.13 18.65 -5.50
N ALA A 213 34.47 19.11 -6.58
CA ALA A 213 34.03 18.25 -7.67
C ALA A 213 35.20 17.49 -8.31
N LEU A 214 36.30 18.20 -8.63
CA LEU A 214 37.50 17.57 -9.20
C LEU A 214 38.14 16.55 -8.26
N GLN A 215 38.15 16.83 -6.95
CA GLN A 215 38.64 15.88 -5.96
C GLN A 215 37.73 14.66 -5.87
N TYR A 216 36.41 14.87 -5.88
CA TYR A 216 35.41 13.82 -5.81
C TYR A 216 35.38 12.93 -7.05
N ALA A 217 35.76 13.46 -8.23
CA ALA A 217 35.81 12.71 -9.49
C ALA A 217 36.64 11.42 -9.41
N ARG A 218 37.57 11.31 -8.45
CA ARG A 218 38.36 10.09 -8.20
C ARG A 218 37.50 8.88 -7.86
N HIS A 219 36.31 9.07 -7.29
CA HIS A 219 35.34 8.01 -7.03
C HIS A 219 34.81 7.34 -8.31
N PHE A 220 34.98 7.96 -9.48
CA PHE A 220 34.58 7.36 -10.76
C PHE A 220 35.58 6.34 -11.32
N GLN A 221 36.80 6.25 -10.77
CA GLN A 221 37.84 5.36 -11.29
C GLN A 221 37.38 3.89 -11.44
N PRO A 222 36.69 3.27 -10.45
CA PRO A 222 36.25 1.88 -10.58
C PRO A 222 35.22 1.65 -11.70
N PHE A 223 34.53 2.71 -12.11
CA PHE A 223 33.42 2.66 -13.08
C PHE A 223 33.83 3.08 -14.49
N ALA A 224 35.11 3.45 -14.69
CA ALA A 224 35.58 4.08 -15.93
C ALA A 224 35.37 3.21 -17.17
N SER A 225 35.53 1.89 -17.07
CA SER A 225 35.36 0.96 -18.20
C SER A 225 33.89 0.78 -18.61
N GLN A 226 32.98 0.78 -17.63
CA GLN A 226 31.55 0.53 -17.86
C GLN A 226 30.77 1.82 -18.17
N HIS A 227 31.18 2.95 -17.60
CA HIS A 227 30.43 4.22 -17.64
C HIS A 227 31.22 5.38 -18.26
N GLN A 228 32.15 5.09 -19.18
CA GLN A 228 33.06 6.07 -19.77
C GLN A 228 32.35 7.32 -20.33
N ARG A 229 31.26 7.13 -21.10
CA ARG A 229 30.53 8.23 -21.72
C ARG A 229 29.88 9.15 -20.70
N ASP A 230 29.24 8.57 -19.68
CA ASP A 230 28.62 9.34 -18.61
C ASP A 230 29.66 10.15 -17.84
N ILE A 231 30.82 9.56 -17.55
CA ILE A 231 31.93 10.25 -16.88
C ILE A 231 32.46 11.39 -17.74
N GLN A 232 32.60 11.21 -19.06
CA GLN A 232 33.02 12.29 -19.98
C GLN A 232 32.04 13.46 -19.98
N ILE A 233 30.73 13.19 -19.93
CA ILE A 233 29.70 14.23 -19.83
C ILE A 233 29.85 15.00 -18.51
N LEU A 234 30.01 14.30 -17.38
CA LEU A 234 30.21 14.92 -16.07
C LEU A 234 31.50 15.76 -16.00
N MET A 235 32.59 15.31 -16.62
CA MET A 235 33.82 16.09 -16.67
C MET A 235 33.69 17.29 -17.61
N GLY A 236 33.00 17.13 -18.74
CA GLY A 236 32.75 18.20 -19.71
C GLY A 236 31.89 19.33 -19.17
N SER A 237 30.97 19.05 -18.25
CA SER A 237 30.11 20.06 -17.64
C SER A 237 30.87 21.07 -16.77
N LEU A 238 32.07 20.72 -16.27
CA LEU A 238 32.91 21.61 -15.48
C LEU A 238 33.28 22.91 -16.21
N VAL A 239 33.35 22.88 -17.55
CA VAL A 239 33.65 24.07 -18.39
C VAL A 239 32.57 25.15 -18.24
N TYR A 240 31.34 24.77 -17.91
CA TYR A 240 30.19 25.67 -17.85
C TYR A 240 29.89 26.19 -16.43
N LEU A 241 30.63 25.77 -15.40
CA LEU A 241 30.38 26.15 -14.00
C LEU A 241 30.32 27.67 -13.76
N ARG A 242 31.10 28.46 -14.51
CA ARG A 242 31.10 29.93 -14.39
C ARG A 242 29.75 30.56 -14.79
N HIS A 243 29.05 29.94 -15.72
CA HIS A 243 27.78 30.44 -16.26
C HIS A 243 26.56 29.70 -15.69
N GLY A 244 26.79 28.70 -14.84
CA GLY A 244 25.76 27.78 -14.35
C GLY A 244 25.48 26.63 -15.31
N ILE A 245 25.25 25.43 -14.76
CA ILE A 245 24.96 24.22 -15.56
C ILE A 245 23.58 24.32 -16.23
N GLU A 246 22.64 25.00 -15.59
CA GLU A 246 21.30 25.28 -16.09
C GLU A 246 21.29 26.07 -17.41
N ASN A 247 22.35 26.85 -17.66
CA ASN A 247 22.54 27.65 -18.88
C ASN A 247 23.44 26.97 -19.92
N SER A 248 23.68 25.67 -19.78
CA SER A 248 24.60 24.89 -20.62
C SER A 248 23.91 23.78 -21.40
N PRO A 249 24.58 23.16 -22.39
CA PRO A 249 24.11 21.93 -23.03
C PRO A 249 23.87 20.76 -22.05
N TYR A 250 24.37 20.86 -20.81
CA TYR A 250 24.27 19.84 -19.77
C TYR A 250 23.10 20.07 -18.80
N ARG A 251 22.15 20.96 -19.12
CA ARG A 251 20.97 21.24 -18.27
C ARG A 251 20.21 19.98 -17.86
N SER A 252 20.13 18.97 -18.72
CA SER A 252 19.45 17.70 -18.42
C SER A 252 20.07 16.92 -17.25
N LEU A 253 21.33 17.20 -16.88
CA LEU A 253 21.93 16.62 -15.67
C LEU A 253 21.22 17.06 -14.39
N LEU A 254 20.50 18.18 -14.40
CA LEU A 254 19.80 18.74 -13.25
C LEU A 254 18.34 18.22 -13.11
N GLU A 255 17.90 17.29 -13.95
CA GLU A 255 16.53 16.77 -13.91
C GLU A 255 16.25 15.98 -12.62
N THR A 256 15.14 16.30 -11.94
CA THR A 256 14.76 15.74 -10.62
C THR A 256 14.36 14.26 -10.67
N ASN A 257 14.02 13.71 -11.84
CA ASN A 257 13.56 12.32 -12.00
C ASN A 257 14.62 11.29 -11.54
N GLN A 258 15.89 11.69 -11.46
CA GLN A 258 17.00 10.85 -11.04
C GLN A 258 16.88 10.37 -9.59
N TRP A 259 16.25 11.14 -8.70
CA TRP A 259 16.05 10.75 -7.31
C TRP A 259 15.06 9.61 -7.17
N ALA A 260 13.93 9.68 -7.88
CA ALA A 260 12.94 8.62 -7.89
C ALA A 260 13.50 7.32 -8.48
N GLU A 261 14.29 7.45 -9.56
CA GLU A 261 14.99 6.32 -10.15
C GLU A 261 15.98 5.67 -9.17
N ILE A 262 16.78 6.46 -8.46
CA ILE A 262 17.75 5.96 -7.47
C ILE A 262 17.03 5.27 -6.30
N CYS A 263 15.92 5.82 -5.79
CA CYS A 263 15.11 5.16 -4.77
C CYS A 263 14.60 3.78 -5.24
N ASN A 264 14.15 3.67 -6.49
CA ASN A 264 13.67 2.42 -7.06
C ASN A 264 14.81 1.38 -7.21
N ILE A 265 15.97 1.81 -7.74
CA ILE A 265 17.14 0.94 -7.89
C ILE A 265 17.64 0.49 -6.52
N PHE A 266 17.77 1.41 -5.56
CA PHE A 266 18.16 1.10 -4.19
C PHE A 266 17.21 0.08 -3.56
N THR A 267 15.90 0.30 -3.64
CA THR A 267 14.89 -0.63 -3.09
C THR A 267 15.03 -2.01 -3.70
N ARG A 268 15.12 -2.09 -5.03
CA ARG A 268 15.28 -3.36 -5.74
C ARG A 268 16.54 -4.10 -5.29
N ASP A 269 17.68 -3.42 -5.27
CA ASP A 269 18.97 -4.04 -4.98
C ASP A 269 19.08 -4.42 -3.51
N ALA A 270 18.58 -3.58 -2.59
CA ALA A 270 18.52 -3.90 -1.17
C ALA A 270 17.62 -5.11 -0.90
N CYS A 271 16.43 -5.18 -1.49
CA CYS A 271 15.55 -6.36 -1.40
C CYS A 271 16.24 -7.62 -1.94
N ALA A 272 16.90 -7.53 -3.10
CA ALA A 272 17.62 -8.67 -3.68
C ALA A 272 18.76 -9.16 -2.77
N LEU A 273 19.54 -8.25 -2.16
CA LEU A 273 20.58 -8.61 -1.21
C LEU A 273 20.04 -9.22 0.09
N LEU A 274 18.81 -8.87 0.47
CA LEU A 274 18.16 -9.43 1.66
C LEU A 274 17.42 -10.75 1.35
N GLY A 275 17.35 -11.18 0.09
CA GLY A 275 16.54 -12.34 -0.31
C GLY A 275 15.04 -12.08 -0.20
N LEU A 276 14.62 -10.81 -0.24
CA LEU A 276 13.24 -10.38 -0.11
C LEU A 276 12.66 -10.02 -1.48
N SER A 277 11.35 -10.24 -1.65
CA SER A 277 10.62 -9.66 -2.77
C SER A 277 10.62 -8.13 -2.69
N VAL A 278 10.69 -7.45 -3.83
CA VAL A 278 10.59 -5.98 -3.88
C VAL A 278 9.18 -5.54 -3.47
N GLU A 279 8.16 -6.17 -4.06
CA GLU A 279 6.77 -5.94 -3.68
C GLU A 279 6.44 -6.72 -2.40
N SER A 280 5.65 -6.13 -1.52
CA SER A 280 5.17 -6.81 -0.32
C SER A 280 4.21 -7.95 -0.71
N PRO A 281 4.39 -9.19 -0.20
CA PRO A 281 3.48 -10.29 -0.47
C PRO A 281 2.02 -9.96 -0.12
N LEU A 282 1.79 -9.22 0.96
CA LEU A 282 0.46 -8.75 1.35
C LEU A 282 -0.13 -7.81 0.30
N SER A 283 0.67 -6.86 -0.22
CA SER A 283 0.21 -5.92 -1.24
C SER A 283 -0.15 -6.63 -2.54
N VAL A 284 0.69 -7.56 -2.98
CA VAL A 284 0.44 -8.39 -4.17
C VAL A 284 -0.82 -9.24 -3.98
N SER A 285 -0.95 -9.90 -2.83
CA SER A 285 -2.10 -10.76 -2.52
C SER A 285 -3.39 -9.97 -2.45
N PHE A 286 -3.37 -8.80 -1.81
CA PHE A 286 -4.52 -7.91 -1.71
C PHE A 286 -4.94 -7.40 -3.09
N ALA A 287 -3.99 -6.92 -3.91
CA ALA A 287 -4.28 -6.47 -5.27
C ALA A 287 -4.85 -7.60 -6.14
N SER A 288 -4.28 -8.80 -6.05
CA SER A 288 -4.78 -9.99 -6.74
C SER A 288 -6.19 -10.35 -6.28
N GLY A 289 -6.45 -10.27 -4.97
CA GLY A 289 -7.78 -10.45 -4.38
C GLY A 289 -8.79 -9.42 -4.89
N CYS A 290 -8.42 -8.14 -5.00
CA CYS A 290 -9.28 -7.11 -5.57
C CYS A 290 -9.68 -7.38 -7.03
N MET A 291 -8.79 -7.99 -7.82
CA MET A 291 -9.10 -8.38 -9.21
C MET A 291 -9.97 -9.64 -9.25
N ALA A 292 -9.72 -10.61 -8.38
CA ALA A 292 -10.44 -11.89 -8.37
C ALA A 292 -11.85 -11.78 -7.76
N LEU A 293 -12.01 -10.98 -6.70
CA LEU A 293 -13.23 -10.95 -5.89
C LEU A 293 -14.51 -10.67 -6.70
N PRO A 294 -14.58 -9.68 -7.60
CA PRO A 294 -15.80 -9.43 -8.38
C PRO A 294 -16.20 -10.63 -9.24
N VAL A 295 -15.22 -11.34 -9.80
CA VAL A 295 -15.45 -12.51 -10.63
C VAL A 295 -15.98 -13.67 -9.77
N LEU A 296 -15.38 -13.88 -8.60
CA LEU A 296 -15.79 -14.92 -7.67
C LEU A 296 -17.21 -14.67 -7.10
N MET A 297 -17.55 -13.42 -6.78
CA MET A 297 -18.91 -13.04 -6.35
C MET A 297 -19.96 -13.35 -7.43
N ASN A 298 -19.68 -12.99 -8.69
CA ASN A 298 -20.58 -13.30 -9.80
C ASN A 298 -20.80 -14.80 -9.98
N ILE A 299 -19.73 -15.60 -9.86
CA ILE A 299 -19.82 -17.06 -9.99
C ILE A 299 -20.63 -17.66 -8.86
N LYS A 300 -20.39 -17.22 -7.63
CA LYS A 300 -21.17 -17.66 -6.48
C LYS A 300 -22.66 -17.44 -6.72
N GLN A 301 -23.04 -16.23 -7.14
CA GLN A 301 -24.43 -15.89 -7.43
C GLN A 301 -25.04 -16.82 -8.49
N VAL A 302 -24.28 -17.15 -9.55
CA VAL A 302 -24.73 -18.08 -10.59
C VAL A 302 -24.87 -19.51 -10.05
N ILE A 303 -23.95 -19.97 -9.20
CA ILE A 303 -23.99 -21.31 -8.58
C ILE A 303 -25.22 -21.46 -7.68
N GLU A 304 -25.51 -20.47 -6.85
CA GLU A 304 -26.68 -20.45 -5.96
C GLU A 304 -27.98 -20.43 -6.76
N GLN A 305 -28.07 -19.60 -7.80
CA GLN A 305 -29.24 -19.52 -8.68
C GLN A 305 -29.49 -20.83 -9.45
N ARG A 306 -28.42 -21.53 -9.86
CA ARG A 306 -28.49 -22.76 -10.65
C ARG A 306 -28.43 -24.05 -9.82
N GLN A 307 -28.39 -23.95 -8.49
CA GLN A 307 -28.27 -25.10 -7.55
C GLN A 307 -27.11 -26.06 -7.88
N CYS A 308 -25.98 -25.53 -8.38
CA CYS A 308 -24.82 -26.32 -8.79
C CYS A 308 -23.71 -26.30 -7.72
N SER A 309 -24.07 -26.58 -6.46
CA SER A 309 -23.19 -26.43 -5.28
C SER A 309 -21.94 -27.33 -5.30
N GLY A 310 -21.89 -28.38 -6.12
CA GLY A 310 -20.74 -29.28 -6.24
C GLY A 310 -19.55 -28.74 -7.04
N VAL A 311 -19.69 -27.60 -7.74
CA VAL A 311 -18.62 -26.99 -8.55
C VAL A 311 -17.65 -26.18 -7.69
N TRP A 312 -18.12 -25.66 -6.56
CA TRP A 312 -17.29 -24.93 -5.60
C TRP A 312 -16.69 -25.91 -4.60
N THR A 313 -15.69 -26.69 -5.04
CA THR A 313 -14.93 -27.52 -4.11
C THR A 313 -13.86 -26.66 -3.43
N HIS A 314 -13.89 -26.58 -2.09
CA HIS A 314 -12.86 -25.92 -1.27
C HIS A 314 -11.46 -26.59 -1.34
N LYS A 315 -11.18 -27.35 -2.40
CA LYS A 315 -9.94 -28.11 -2.58
C LYS A 315 -9.07 -27.39 -3.58
N ASP A 316 -8.07 -26.66 -3.06
CA ASP A 316 -6.84 -26.15 -3.70
C ASP A 316 -6.92 -25.42 -5.06
N GLU A 317 -8.09 -25.31 -5.70
CA GLU A 317 -8.27 -24.75 -7.03
C GLU A 317 -9.55 -23.91 -7.11
N LEU A 318 -9.50 -22.85 -7.94
CA LEU A 318 -10.66 -22.03 -8.26
C LEU A 318 -11.49 -22.72 -9.36
N PRO A 319 -12.82 -22.52 -9.40
CA PRO A 319 -13.68 -23.13 -10.41
C PRO A 319 -13.41 -22.59 -11.83
N ILE A 320 -12.70 -21.46 -11.95
CA ILE A 320 -12.27 -20.87 -13.20
C ILE A 320 -10.87 -20.30 -13.07
N GLU A 321 -10.22 -20.12 -14.22
CA GLU A 321 -8.99 -19.33 -14.32
C GLU A 321 -9.33 -17.84 -14.28
N ILE A 322 -8.62 -17.09 -13.43
CA ILE A 322 -8.73 -15.64 -13.33
C ILE A 322 -7.40 -15.06 -13.81
N ASP A 323 -7.44 -14.31 -14.92
CA ASP A 323 -6.25 -13.64 -15.45
C ASP A 323 -5.84 -12.47 -14.55
N LEU A 324 -4.80 -12.68 -13.74
CA LEU A 324 -4.19 -11.65 -12.89
C LEU A 324 -3.14 -10.81 -13.65
N GLY A 325 -2.90 -11.13 -14.93
CA GLY A 325 -1.89 -10.49 -15.75
C GLY A 325 -0.46 -10.98 -15.49
N LYS A 326 0.43 -10.68 -16.44
CA LYS A 326 1.82 -11.16 -16.46
C LYS A 326 2.68 -10.71 -15.28
N LYS A 327 2.28 -9.66 -14.56
CA LYS A 327 3.02 -9.16 -13.38
C LYS A 327 2.96 -10.12 -12.21
N CYS A 328 1.96 -10.99 -12.15
CA CYS A 328 1.78 -11.99 -11.10
C CYS A 328 2.42 -13.35 -11.47
N TRP A 329 3.19 -13.42 -12.56
CA TRP A 329 3.86 -14.65 -12.99
C TRP A 329 5.24 -14.76 -12.34
N TYR A 330 5.26 -15.24 -11.10
CA TYR A 330 6.50 -15.37 -10.31
C TYR A 330 7.25 -16.68 -10.55
N HIS A 331 6.57 -17.70 -11.06
CA HIS A 331 7.12 -19.04 -11.23
C HIS A 331 6.84 -19.56 -12.62
N SER A 332 7.81 -20.28 -13.18
CA SER A 332 7.62 -21.02 -14.41
C SER A 332 6.65 -22.17 -14.17
N VAL A 333 5.63 -22.26 -15.02
CA VAL A 333 4.66 -23.36 -15.00
C VAL A 333 4.91 -24.26 -16.20
N PHE A 334 4.88 -25.58 -15.97
CA PHE A 334 4.91 -26.56 -17.03
C PHE A 334 3.59 -27.33 -17.08
N ALA A 335 2.94 -27.30 -18.23
CA ALA A 335 1.79 -28.14 -18.53
C ALA A 335 2.27 -29.38 -19.30
N CYS A 336 1.99 -30.56 -18.76
CA CYS A 336 2.33 -31.80 -19.43
C CYS A 336 1.54 -31.92 -20.73
N PRO A 337 2.20 -32.02 -21.89
CA PRO A 337 1.50 -32.04 -23.16
C PRO A 337 0.81 -33.39 -23.46
N ILE A 338 1.12 -34.44 -22.70
CA ILE A 338 0.50 -35.77 -22.81
C ILE A 338 -0.77 -35.86 -21.99
N LEU A 339 -0.70 -35.45 -20.71
CA LEU A 339 -1.84 -35.48 -19.81
C LEU A 339 -2.69 -34.20 -19.89
N ARG A 340 -2.19 -33.16 -20.57
CA ARG A 340 -2.82 -31.84 -20.69
C ARG A 340 -3.18 -31.23 -19.35
N GLN A 341 -2.32 -31.45 -18.36
CA GLN A 341 -2.48 -30.96 -16.99
C GLN A 341 -1.18 -30.30 -16.53
N GLN A 342 -1.29 -29.27 -15.69
CA GLN A 342 -0.16 -28.65 -15.03
C GLN A 342 0.57 -29.66 -14.14
N THR A 343 1.90 -29.62 -14.13
CA THR A 343 2.71 -30.42 -13.21
C THR A 343 2.68 -29.85 -11.80
N SER A 344 2.75 -30.74 -10.82
CA SER A 344 2.79 -30.42 -9.39
C SER A 344 4.07 -30.97 -8.74
N GLU A 345 4.29 -30.71 -7.45
CA GLU A 345 5.39 -31.33 -6.69
C GLU A 345 5.29 -32.86 -6.66
N SER A 346 4.06 -33.39 -6.59
CA SER A 346 3.78 -34.82 -6.65
C SER A 346 3.82 -35.39 -8.07
N ASN A 347 3.73 -34.56 -9.10
CA ASN A 347 3.79 -34.95 -10.50
C ASN A 347 4.71 -34.01 -11.30
N PRO A 348 6.03 -34.02 -11.02
CA PRO A 348 6.94 -33.02 -11.54
C PRO A 348 7.24 -33.22 -13.04
N PRO A 349 7.77 -32.18 -13.70
CA PRO A 349 8.28 -32.28 -15.07
C PRO A 349 9.55 -33.14 -15.12
N MET A 350 9.57 -34.09 -16.04
CA MET A 350 10.63 -35.08 -16.26
C MET A 350 11.21 -34.87 -17.66
N LYS A 351 12.50 -34.52 -17.73
CA LYS A 351 13.26 -34.43 -18.97
C LYS A 351 13.76 -35.81 -19.38
N LEU A 352 13.39 -36.21 -20.59
CA LEU A 352 13.83 -37.43 -21.26
C LEU A 352 15.26 -37.25 -21.82
N ILE A 353 15.96 -38.36 -22.13
CA ILE A 353 17.32 -38.29 -22.72
C ILE A 353 17.37 -37.53 -24.05
N CYS A 354 16.25 -37.48 -24.78
CA CYS A 354 16.10 -36.75 -26.03
C CYS A 354 15.89 -35.24 -25.84
N GLY A 355 15.77 -34.76 -24.60
CA GLY A 355 15.52 -33.35 -24.27
C GLY A 355 14.05 -32.95 -24.13
N HIS A 356 13.10 -33.75 -24.64
CA HIS A 356 11.68 -33.51 -24.42
C HIS A 356 11.29 -33.68 -22.95
N VAL A 357 10.26 -32.94 -22.53
CA VAL A 357 9.77 -32.93 -21.15
C VAL A 357 8.32 -33.44 -21.12
N ILE A 358 8.02 -34.33 -20.19
CA ILE A 358 6.67 -34.83 -19.87
C ILE A 358 6.51 -34.91 -18.35
N SER A 359 5.30 -35.09 -17.80
CA SER A 359 5.17 -35.26 -16.34
C SER A 359 5.60 -36.66 -15.89
N ARG A 360 5.87 -36.82 -14.59
CA ARG A 360 6.16 -38.12 -13.97
C ARG A 360 5.05 -39.14 -14.19
N ASP A 361 3.79 -38.73 -14.07
CA ASP A 361 2.66 -39.62 -14.33
C ASP A 361 2.57 -40.02 -15.79
N ALA A 362 2.85 -39.10 -16.72
CA ALA A 362 2.89 -39.41 -18.15
C ALA A 362 4.02 -40.40 -18.45
N LEU A 363 5.19 -40.20 -17.84
CA LEU A 363 6.33 -41.10 -17.94
C LEU A 363 5.98 -42.50 -17.44
N ASN A 364 5.34 -42.61 -16.28
CA ASN A 364 4.91 -43.89 -15.72
C ASN A 364 3.85 -44.57 -16.59
N LYS A 365 2.87 -43.83 -17.12
CA LYS A 365 1.82 -44.34 -18.02
C LYS A 365 2.36 -44.81 -19.38
N LEU A 366 3.38 -44.15 -19.91
CA LEU A 366 3.99 -44.47 -21.20
C LEU A 366 5.09 -45.56 -21.09
N THR A 367 5.46 -45.94 -19.87
CA THR A 367 6.42 -47.02 -19.64
C THR A 367 5.76 -48.37 -19.89
N ASN A 368 6.33 -49.14 -20.80
CA ASN A 368 5.89 -50.51 -21.07
C ASN A 368 7.09 -51.46 -21.03
N ALA A 369 6.99 -52.55 -20.26
CA ALA A 369 8.05 -53.54 -20.07
C ALA A 369 9.45 -52.94 -19.76
N GLY A 370 9.48 -51.87 -18.95
CA GLY A 370 10.74 -51.20 -18.54
C GLY A 370 11.37 -50.30 -19.60
N LYS A 371 10.68 -50.04 -20.72
CA LYS A 371 11.10 -49.09 -21.75
C LYS A 371 10.06 -47.99 -21.93
N LEU A 372 10.54 -46.79 -22.25
CA LEU A 372 9.74 -45.61 -22.53
C LEU A 372 10.10 -45.09 -23.92
N LYS A 373 9.13 -45.00 -24.81
CA LYS A 373 9.27 -44.33 -26.11
C LYS A 373 8.82 -42.88 -25.98
N CYS A 374 9.63 -41.95 -26.46
CA CYS A 374 9.24 -40.54 -26.47
C CYS A 374 8.01 -40.34 -27.38
N PRO A 375 6.98 -39.59 -26.95
CA PRO A 375 5.80 -39.31 -27.78
C PRO A 375 6.09 -38.30 -28.91
N TYR A 376 7.20 -37.55 -28.82
CA TYR A 376 7.57 -36.51 -29.79
C TYR A 376 8.66 -36.93 -30.77
N CYS A 377 9.37 -38.04 -30.50
CA CYS A 377 10.49 -38.47 -31.33
C CYS A 377 10.69 -39.99 -31.24
N PRO A 378 11.45 -40.61 -32.17
CA PRO A 378 11.60 -42.07 -32.19
C PRO A 378 12.51 -42.63 -31.08
N MET A 379 13.10 -41.80 -30.22
CA MET A 379 14.01 -42.27 -29.18
C MET A 379 13.30 -43.08 -28.09
N GLU A 380 13.92 -44.20 -27.71
CA GLU A 380 13.53 -45.04 -26.59
C GLU A 380 14.57 -44.95 -25.47
N GLN A 381 14.13 -45.09 -24.22
CA GLN A 381 15.00 -45.03 -23.05
C GLN A 381 14.48 -45.92 -21.92
N ASN A 382 15.34 -46.18 -20.93
CA ASN A 382 14.90 -46.66 -19.63
C ASN A 382 14.26 -45.50 -18.85
N PRO A 383 13.06 -45.66 -18.26
CA PRO A 383 12.41 -44.62 -17.45
C PRO A 383 13.31 -44.03 -16.35
N SER A 384 14.23 -44.82 -15.78
CA SER A 384 15.16 -44.38 -14.75
C SER A 384 16.18 -43.32 -15.22
N HIS A 385 16.37 -43.17 -16.54
CA HIS A 385 17.26 -42.16 -17.11
C HIS A 385 16.63 -40.77 -17.21
N ALA A 386 15.30 -40.68 -17.05
CA ALA A 386 14.63 -39.39 -17.04
C ALA A 386 15.01 -38.60 -15.78
N LYS A 387 15.32 -37.32 -15.95
CA LYS A 387 15.72 -36.44 -14.85
C LYS A 387 14.62 -35.44 -14.58
N GLN A 388 14.25 -35.29 -13.32
CA GLN A 388 13.40 -34.18 -12.90
C GLN A 388 14.08 -32.86 -13.23
N ILE A 389 13.32 -31.91 -13.75
CA ILE A 389 13.77 -30.53 -13.94
C ILE A 389 13.09 -29.61 -12.93
N TYR A 390 13.82 -28.57 -12.54
CA TYR A 390 13.35 -27.50 -11.68
C TYR A 390 13.45 -26.23 -12.52
N PHE A 391 12.39 -25.41 -12.51
CA PHE A 391 12.31 -24.19 -13.28
C PHE A 391 12.51 -22.95 -12.41
#